data_AF-A0A7L0XU38-F1
#
_entry.id   AF-A0A7L0XU38-F1
#
_cell.length_a   1.000
_cell.length_b   1.000
_cell.length_c   1.000
_cell.angle_alpha   90.00
_cell.angle_beta   90.00
_cell.angle_gamma   90.00
#
_symmetry.space_group_name_H-M   'P 1'
#
loop_
_entity.id
_entity.type
_entity.pdbx_description
1 polymer ?
#
loop_
_entity_poly.entity_id
_entity_poly.type
_entity_poly.pdbx_seq_one_letter_code
_entity_poly.pdbx_strand_id
1 'polypeptide(L)'
;PKKPLTKSRSLGEAWSSPQKGPSPSLRELTFGTADGELGQLLHSPAGVCGVLLGCQAATLARLSARIQEELVGLEEQQQLLEAELVGKRWGALRILEPEPCCESGDAWYFRVGFTFGHSQLELAAKVPKPCCSSLGVQSSLGPHCSIQRLLCRFTDRLPRELLLPGNPGEQSQSPSRQEPACPTTHPVLQVLICAEVPHQTLADFVKGSQGLHRTSPGHYERLGCLLLLQLCLGLEHLQGQNVGQGDLSPEKLLLVQCPCPPGSQRGQKEPLGLSLPRLLISSFFRAKEKRRPCSTSQEQDWAKGLAAPTSPAADELMLGRLIYQILHVDISLEDALGFRSNRLPEIPSLSIYSAGLRRLATLLLHRDPSRRASIPQARSILQVLLWGPRQELFARSRKTLPLLQSWVEVKRALLLLRFAENSARAGGRAGLEEWLCCQYFQEVTEHTLYQVTQDLYD
;
A
#
# COMPACT_ATOMS: atom_id res chain seq x y z
N PRO A 1 -19.64 36.53 51.06
CA PRO A 1 -19.69 35.34 50.18
C PRO A 1 -19.37 35.71 48.73
N LYS A 2 -18.13 35.46 48.29
CA LYS A 2 -17.70 35.70 46.90
C LYS A 2 -18.40 34.68 46.00
N LYS A 3 -19.15 35.16 44.99
CA LYS A 3 -19.72 34.31 43.94
C LYS A 3 -18.57 33.50 43.30
N PRO A 4 -18.69 32.16 43.15
CA PRO A 4 -17.69 31.41 42.41
C PRO A 4 -17.62 31.96 40.98
N LEU A 5 -16.41 32.19 40.48
CA LEU A 5 -16.14 32.56 39.09
C LEU A 5 -16.57 31.37 38.23
N THR A 6 -17.80 31.38 37.72
CA THR A 6 -18.42 30.20 37.08
C THR A 6 -18.06 29.98 35.61
N LYS A 7 -17.11 30.73 35.02
CA LYS A 7 -16.79 30.59 33.60
C LYS A 7 -15.32 30.88 33.29
N SER A 8 -14.51 29.82 33.20
CA SER A 8 -13.30 29.79 32.38
C SER A 8 -13.73 29.95 30.91
N ARG A 9 -13.34 31.05 30.26
CA ARG A 9 -13.61 31.27 28.83
C ARG A 9 -12.60 30.47 28.02
N SER A 10 -13.04 29.40 27.36
CA SER A 10 -12.31 28.83 26.24
C SER A 10 -12.29 29.81 25.06
N LEU A 11 -11.18 29.83 24.32
CA LEU A 11 -10.98 30.71 23.17
C LEU A 11 -11.83 30.21 22.00
N GLY A 12 -13.03 30.78 21.90
CA GLY A 12 -13.92 30.64 20.75
C GLY A 12 -15.13 29.78 21.01
N GLU A 13 -16.15 30.28 21.72
CA GLU A 13 -17.54 29.91 21.42
C GLU A 13 -18.58 30.89 21.97
N ALA A 14 -19.68 30.99 21.21
CA ALA A 14 -20.88 31.77 21.46
C ALA A 14 -21.80 31.08 22.48
N TRP A 15 -22.70 31.85 23.08
CA TRP A 15 -23.48 31.48 24.26
C TRP A 15 -24.49 30.37 23.95
N SER A 16 -24.33 29.18 24.53
CA SER A 16 -25.38 28.17 24.63
C SER A 16 -25.51 27.66 26.08
N SER A 17 -26.75 27.48 26.52
CA SER A 17 -27.13 27.10 27.89
C SER A 17 -26.93 25.60 28.15
N PRO A 18 -26.63 25.17 29.38
CA PRO A 18 -26.41 23.75 29.68
C PRO A 18 -27.75 23.02 29.73
N GLN A 19 -28.15 22.36 28.64
CA GLN A 19 -29.09 21.25 28.74
C GLN A 19 -28.32 19.99 29.13
N LYS A 20 -28.94 19.16 29.97
CA LYS A 20 -28.44 17.86 30.42
C LYS A 20 -28.52 16.87 29.25
N GLY A 21 -27.57 16.98 28.32
CA GLY A 21 -27.40 16.08 27.20
C GLY A 21 -26.86 14.71 27.62
N PRO A 22 -26.87 13.72 26.71
CA PRO A 22 -26.20 12.45 26.93
C PRO A 22 -24.74 12.70 27.31
N SER A 23 -24.18 11.86 28.19
CA SER A 23 -22.76 11.91 28.53
C SER A 23 -21.92 12.01 27.26
N PRO A 24 -21.01 13.01 27.12
CA PRO A 24 -20.25 13.19 25.90
C PRO A 24 -19.48 11.92 25.59
N SER A 25 -19.44 11.51 24.32
CA SER A 25 -18.63 10.37 23.95
C SER A 25 -17.16 10.72 24.25
N LEU A 26 -16.42 9.80 24.87
CA LEU A 26 -15.00 10.01 25.23
C LEU A 26 -14.11 10.35 24.01
N ARG A 27 -14.63 10.20 22.79
CA ARG A 27 -13.96 10.44 21.51
C ARG A 27 -14.16 11.86 20.98
N GLU A 28 -15.12 12.61 21.50
CA GLU A 28 -15.50 13.96 21.04
C GLU A 28 -14.97 15.07 21.96
N LEU A 29 -14.29 14.72 23.03
CA LEU A 29 -13.70 15.68 23.96
C LEU A 29 -12.58 16.48 23.25
N THR A 30 -12.65 17.80 23.36
CA THR A 30 -11.66 18.73 22.82
C THR A 30 -11.22 19.70 23.91
N PHE A 31 -10.20 20.51 23.63
CA PHE A 31 -9.81 21.59 24.55
C PHE A 31 -10.96 22.59 24.83
N GLY A 32 -11.94 22.67 23.92
CA GLY A 32 -13.13 23.50 24.10
C GLY A 32 -14.23 22.90 24.97
N THR A 33 -14.11 21.63 25.39
CA THR A 33 -15.14 20.97 26.20
C THR A 33 -15.37 21.71 27.53
N ALA A 34 -16.64 21.96 27.87
CA ALA A 34 -16.99 22.69 29.08
C ALA A 34 -16.66 21.90 30.35
N ASP A 35 -16.16 22.59 31.39
CA ASP A 35 -15.79 21.99 32.69
C ASP A 35 -16.92 21.17 33.33
N GLY A 36 -18.18 21.55 33.09
CA GLY A 36 -19.35 20.84 33.61
C GLY A 36 -19.53 19.43 33.03
N GLU A 37 -19.08 19.20 31.80
CA GLU A 37 -19.12 17.90 31.12
C GLU A 37 -17.95 17.01 31.56
N LEU A 38 -16.81 17.60 31.88
CA LEU A 38 -15.64 16.90 32.43
C LEU A 38 -15.88 16.43 33.86
N GLY A 39 -16.69 17.17 34.62
CA GLY A 39 -16.92 16.95 36.06
C GLY A 39 -17.15 15.48 36.41
N GLN A 40 -18.10 14.79 35.76
CA GLN A 40 -18.42 13.38 36.07
C GLN A 40 -17.26 12.42 35.77
N LEU A 41 -16.44 12.71 34.77
CA LEU A 41 -15.35 11.84 34.30
C LEU A 41 -14.09 11.94 35.16
N LEU A 42 -13.91 13.05 35.89
CA LEU A 42 -12.72 13.33 36.70
C LEU A 42 -12.80 12.78 38.15
N HIS A 43 -13.92 12.18 38.55
CA HIS A 43 -14.12 11.70 39.93
C HIS A 43 -13.24 10.50 40.32
N SER A 44 -12.65 9.80 39.35
CA SER A 44 -11.78 8.65 39.61
C SER A 44 -10.56 8.64 38.69
N PRO A 45 -9.41 8.14 39.16
CA PRO A 45 -8.22 7.99 38.31
C PRO A 45 -8.49 7.06 37.11
N ALA A 46 -9.38 6.08 37.25
CA ALA A 46 -9.83 5.22 36.15
C ALA A 46 -10.64 5.99 35.09
N GLY A 47 -11.52 6.91 35.52
CA GLY A 47 -12.27 7.79 34.63
C GLY A 47 -11.36 8.73 33.84
N VAL A 48 -10.37 9.33 34.52
CA VAL A 48 -9.34 10.17 33.85
C VAL A 48 -8.55 9.36 32.83
N CYS A 49 -8.13 8.15 33.17
CA CYS A 49 -7.43 7.27 32.22
C CYS A 49 -8.33 6.93 31.02
N GLY A 50 -9.61 6.60 31.25
CA GLY A 50 -10.57 6.33 30.18
C GLY A 50 -10.73 7.49 29.20
N VAL A 51 -10.79 8.73 29.71
CA VAL A 51 -10.80 9.96 28.90
C VAL A 51 -9.54 10.08 28.06
N LEU A 52 -8.36 9.94 28.67
CA LEU A 52 -7.09 10.05 27.96
C LEU A 52 -6.97 9.02 26.84
N LEU A 53 -7.30 7.75 27.13
CA LEU A 53 -7.26 6.67 26.14
C LEU A 53 -8.26 6.90 24.99
N GLY A 54 -9.47 7.38 25.30
CA GLY A 54 -10.47 7.76 24.30
C GLY A 54 -9.99 8.87 23.38
N CYS A 55 -9.42 9.94 23.95
CA CYS A 55 -8.84 11.05 23.21
C CYS A 55 -7.66 10.62 22.34
N GLN A 56 -6.80 9.73 22.84
CA GLN A 56 -5.66 9.19 22.09
C GLN A 56 -6.15 8.44 20.85
N ALA A 57 -7.11 7.52 21.01
CA ALA A 57 -7.66 6.75 19.90
C ALA A 57 -8.33 7.66 18.84
N ALA A 58 -9.14 8.63 19.28
CA ALA A 58 -9.81 9.56 18.38
C ALA A 58 -8.83 10.45 17.62
N THR A 59 -7.79 10.95 18.30
CA THR A 59 -6.76 11.79 17.67
C THR A 59 -5.93 11.01 16.68
N LEU A 60 -5.57 9.75 16.99
CA LEU A 60 -4.84 8.89 16.09
C LEU A 60 -5.64 8.61 14.80
N ALA A 61 -6.95 8.34 14.92
CA ALA A 61 -7.82 8.15 13.76
C ALA A 61 -7.89 9.40 12.87
N ARG A 62 -8.04 10.60 13.45
CA ARG A 62 -8.03 11.87 12.70
C ARG A 62 -6.69 12.13 12.01
N LEU A 63 -5.57 11.90 12.70
CA LEU A 63 -4.24 12.03 12.11
C LEU A 63 -4.07 11.05 10.95
N SER A 64 -4.46 9.79 11.13
CA SER A 64 -4.34 8.79 10.08
C SER A 64 -5.14 9.17 8.83
N ALA A 65 -6.38 9.64 8.99
CA ALA A 65 -7.20 10.13 7.89
C ALA A 65 -6.54 11.33 7.18
N ARG A 66 -6.01 12.29 7.95
CA ARG A 66 -5.35 13.46 7.39
C ARG A 66 -4.09 13.11 6.60
N ILE A 67 -3.26 12.20 7.10
CA ILE A 67 -2.05 11.78 6.39
C ILE A 67 -2.43 11.03 5.12
N GLN A 68 -3.49 10.21 5.15
CA GLN A 68 -4.01 9.53 3.97
C GLN A 68 -4.46 10.52 2.88
N GLU A 69 -5.18 11.59 3.24
CA GLU A 69 -5.55 12.67 2.32
C GLU A 69 -4.32 13.31 1.67
N GLU A 70 -3.24 13.52 2.43
CA GLU A 70 -2.00 14.09 1.89
C GLU A 70 -1.25 13.13 0.96
N LEU A 71 -1.25 11.82 1.25
CA LEU A 71 -0.58 10.80 0.44
C LEU A 71 -1.31 10.45 -0.86
N VAL A 72 -2.64 10.42 -0.80
CA VAL A 72 -3.49 9.99 -1.91
C VAL A 72 -3.99 11.19 -2.70
N GLY A 73 -4.13 12.37 -2.07
CA GLY A 73 -4.80 13.56 -2.57
C GLY A 73 -6.26 13.63 -2.10
N LEU A 74 -6.84 14.83 -2.07
CA LEU A 74 -8.27 15.02 -1.75
C LEU A 74 -9.15 14.32 -2.81
N GLU A 75 -10.14 13.58 -2.34
CA GLU A 75 -11.07 12.84 -3.19
C GLU A 75 -11.85 13.77 -4.13
N GLU A 76 -12.31 14.92 -3.62
CA GLU A 76 -13.00 15.95 -4.43
C GLU A 76 -12.13 16.45 -5.58
N GLN A 77 -10.85 16.74 -5.32
CA GLN A 77 -9.92 17.20 -6.35
C GLN A 77 -9.66 16.13 -7.40
N GLN A 78 -9.62 14.85 -7.00
CA GLN A 78 -9.47 13.73 -7.93
C GLN A 78 -10.71 13.55 -8.80
N GLN A 79 -11.91 13.63 -8.22
CA GLN A 79 -13.17 13.54 -8.98
C GLN A 79 -13.28 14.67 -10.02
N LEU A 80 -12.86 15.88 -9.67
CA LEU A 80 -12.79 17.00 -10.62
C LEU A 80 -11.77 16.74 -11.75
N LEU A 81 -10.61 16.18 -11.41
CA LEU A 81 -9.60 15.81 -12.41
C LEU A 81 -10.11 14.71 -13.35
N GLU A 82 -10.80 13.70 -12.81
CA GLU A 82 -11.44 12.65 -13.61
C GLU A 82 -12.46 13.25 -14.58
N ALA A 83 -13.32 14.16 -14.10
CA ALA A 83 -14.32 14.84 -14.93
C ALA A 83 -13.70 15.65 -16.07
N GLU A 84 -12.61 16.39 -15.82
CA GLU A 84 -11.89 17.15 -16.85
C GLU A 84 -11.21 16.26 -17.90
N LEU A 85 -10.78 15.05 -17.50
CA LEU A 85 -10.15 14.08 -18.40
C LEU A 85 -11.15 13.27 -19.24
N VAL A 86 -12.45 13.30 -18.91
CA VAL A 86 -13.47 12.59 -19.69
C VAL A 86 -13.51 13.10 -21.13
N GLY A 87 -13.40 12.18 -22.09
CA GLY A 87 -13.45 12.48 -23.53
C GLY A 87 -12.16 13.08 -24.10
N LYS A 88 -11.15 13.36 -23.26
CA LYS A 88 -9.82 13.78 -23.71
C LYS A 88 -9.08 12.60 -24.36
N ARG A 89 -8.16 12.92 -25.26
CA ARG A 89 -7.28 11.98 -25.99
C ARG A 89 -5.83 12.47 -25.94
N TRP A 90 -4.93 11.83 -26.67
CA TRP A 90 -3.51 12.23 -26.73
C TRP A 90 -3.30 13.71 -27.05
N GLY A 91 -4.13 14.32 -27.91
CA GLY A 91 -4.02 15.75 -28.24
C GLY A 91 -4.21 16.72 -27.07
N ALA A 92 -4.75 16.26 -25.93
CA ALA A 92 -4.88 17.06 -24.72
C ALA A 92 -3.74 16.83 -23.71
N LEU A 93 -2.82 15.90 -24.01
CA LEU A 93 -1.72 15.49 -23.14
C LEU A 93 -0.39 15.97 -23.74
N ARG A 94 0.51 16.47 -22.91
CA ARG A 94 1.88 16.81 -23.31
C ARG A 94 2.79 15.62 -23.01
N ILE A 95 3.40 15.01 -24.01
CA ILE A 95 4.42 13.97 -23.78
C ILE A 95 5.63 14.62 -23.12
N LEU A 96 6.05 14.11 -21.96
CA LEU A 96 7.20 14.63 -21.23
C LEU A 96 8.49 13.89 -21.60
N GLU A 97 8.39 12.57 -21.75
CA GLU A 97 9.49 11.68 -22.11
C GLU A 97 9.02 10.72 -23.23
N PRO A 98 9.81 10.52 -24.30
CA PRO A 98 9.45 9.63 -25.41
C PRO A 98 9.61 8.14 -25.06
N GLU A 99 10.52 7.82 -24.14
CA GLU A 99 10.75 6.47 -23.64
C GLU A 99 9.84 6.17 -22.44
N PRO A 100 9.49 4.89 -22.20
CA PRO A 100 8.68 4.53 -21.03
C PRO A 100 9.48 4.73 -19.74
N CYS A 101 8.86 5.37 -18.76
CA CYS A 101 9.47 5.57 -17.44
C CYS A 101 9.43 4.31 -16.57
N CYS A 102 8.57 3.34 -16.89
CA CYS A 102 8.49 2.05 -16.23
C CYS A 102 7.92 0.99 -17.18
N GLU A 103 8.54 -0.18 -17.22
CA GLU A 103 8.03 -1.35 -17.96
C GLU A 103 7.50 -2.40 -16.97
N SER A 104 6.18 -2.52 -16.89
CA SER A 104 5.51 -3.56 -16.10
C SER A 104 5.35 -4.84 -16.93
N GLY A 105 5.11 -5.97 -16.26
CA GLY A 105 4.78 -7.23 -16.92
C GLY A 105 3.53 -7.16 -17.82
N ASP A 106 2.61 -6.23 -17.55
CA ASP A 106 1.34 -6.06 -18.28
C ASP A 106 1.24 -4.82 -19.17
N ALA A 107 2.12 -3.83 -19.02
CA ALA A 107 2.00 -2.53 -19.68
C ALA A 107 3.31 -1.73 -19.71
N TRP A 108 3.38 -0.76 -20.63
CA TRP A 108 4.37 0.32 -20.63
C TRP A 108 3.77 1.59 -20.03
N TYR A 109 4.54 2.29 -19.20
CA TYR A 109 4.12 3.55 -18.58
C TYR A 109 4.92 4.72 -19.15
N PHE A 110 4.22 5.76 -19.59
CA PHE A 110 4.82 6.99 -20.13
C PHE A 110 4.45 8.20 -19.27
N ARG A 111 5.40 9.11 -19.08
CA ARG A 111 5.16 10.38 -18.39
C ARG A 111 4.48 11.37 -19.30
N VAL A 112 3.31 11.85 -18.88
CA VAL A 112 2.51 12.83 -19.60
C VAL A 112 2.12 13.99 -18.70
N GLY A 113 2.13 15.19 -19.25
CA GLY A 113 1.66 16.41 -18.62
C GLY A 113 0.21 16.68 -18.96
N PHE A 114 -0.58 17.13 -17.99
CA PHE A 114 -1.94 17.60 -18.18
C PHE A 114 -2.15 18.93 -17.47
N THR A 115 -2.80 19.87 -18.17
CA THR A 115 -3.11 21.19 -17.62
C THR A 115 -4.43 21.15 -16.87
N PHE A 116 -4.41 21.32 -15.54
CA PHE A 116 -5.60 21.34 -14.70
C PHE A 116 -5.69 22.66 -13.95
N GLY A 117 -6.65 23.52 -14.34
CA GLY A 117 -6.71 24.90 -13.87
C GLY A 117 -5.42 25.68 -14.19
N HIS A 118 -4.74 26.17 -13.16
CA HIS A 118 -3.45 26.86 -13.29
C HIS A 118 -2.22 25.97 -13.03
N SER A 119 -2.43 24.66 -12.80
CA SER A 119 -1.36 23.73 -12.46
C SER A 119 -1.03 22.79 -13.62
N GLN A 120 0.26 22.53 -13.80
CA GLN A 120 0.74 21.44 -14.67
C GLN A 120 0.86 20.19 -13.81
N LEU A 121 0.06 19.17 -14.11
CA LEU A 121 0.10 17.88 -13.43
C LEU A 121 0.92 16.90 -14.26
N GLU A 122 1.76 16.11 -13.59
CA GLU A 122 2.40 14.94 -14.18
C GLU A 122 1.55 13.70 -13.88
N LEU A 123 1.18 12.97 -14.94
CA LEU A 123 0.35 11.78 -14.91
C LEU A 123 1.07 10.65 -15.66
N ALA A 124 0.59 9.42 -15.49
CA ALA A 124 1.10 8.28 -16.23
C ALA A 124 0.10 7.79 -17.28
N ALA A 125 0.56 7.64 -18.51
CA ALA A 125 -0.15 6.93 -19.54
C ALA A 125 0.28 5.45 -19.55
N LYS A 126 -0.60 4.57 -19.07
CA LYS A 126 -0.45 3.12 -19.10
C LYS A 126 -0.95 2.58 -20.45
N VAL A 127 -0.05 2.02 -21.23
CA VAL A 127 -0.30 1.37 -22.52
C VAL A 127 -0.16 -0.15 -22.33
N PRO A 128 -1.26 -0.91 -22.29
CA PRO A 128 -1.22 -2.35 -22.09
C PRO A 128 -0.46 -3.08 -23.19
N LYS A 129 0.31 -4.10 -22.81
CA LYS A 129 0.99 -5.00 -23.75
C LYS A 129 -0.05 -5.86 -24.51
N PRO A 130 0.24 -6.29 -25.75
CA PRO A 130 -0.62 -7.22 -26.47
C PRO A 130 -0.94 -8.46 -25.61
N CYS A 131 -2.17 -8.95 -25.66
CA CYS A 131 -2.70 -10.06 -24.83
C CYS A 131 -2.97 -9.74 -23.34
N CYS A 132 -2.56 -8.58 -22.83
CA CYS A 132 -2.85 -8.15 -21.45
C CYS A 132 -4.07 -7.21 -21.43
N SER A 133 -5.28 -7.77 -21.44
CA SER A 133 -6.51 -6.96 -21.35
C SER A 133 -6.99 -6.86 -19.90
N SER A 134 -6.64 -5.76 -19.21
CA SER A 134 -7.20 -5.42 -17.90
C SER A 134 -8.62 -4.85 -18.06
N LEU A 135 -9.55 -5.69 -18.52
CA LEU A 135 -10.92 -5.27 -18.80
C LEU A 135 -11.73 -5.16 -17.50
N GLY A 136 -11.95 -3.92 -17.06
CA GLY A 136 -13.22 -3.53 -16.44
C GLY A 136 -13.31 -3.41 -14.91
N VAL A 137 -12.24 -3.64 -14.15
CA VAL A 137 -12.35 -3.72 -12.66
C VAL A 137 -11.89 -2.47 -11.92
N GLN A 138 -10.97 -1.68 -12.49
CA GLN A 138 -10.34 -0.56 -11.77
C GLN A 138 -11.30 0.58 -11.42
N SER A 139 -12.36 0.80 -12.20
CA SER A 139 -13.29 1.92 -12.00
C SER A 139 -14.30 1.73 -10.87
N SER A 140 -14.40 0.54 -10.26
CA SER A 140 -15.31 0.25 -9.14
C SER A 140 -14.60 0.06 -7.80
N LEU A 141 -13.27 0.20 -7.77
CA LEU A 141 -12.49 0.05 -6.55
C LEU A 141 -12.42 1.39 -5.82
N GLY A 142 -12.83 1.40 -4.54
CA GLY A 142 -12.65 2.57 -3.68
C GLY A 142 -11.18 2.98 -3.58
N PRO A 143 -10.89 4.27 -3.35
CA PRO A 143 -9.52 4.79 -3.30
C PRO A 143 -8.72 4.13 -2.19
N HIS A 144 -7.48 3.70 -2.50
CA HIS A 144 -6.61 3.05 -1.52
C HIS A 144 -5.13 3.36 -1.78
N CYS A 145 -4.33 3.50 -0.72
CA CYS A 145 -2.91 3.83 -0.81
C CYS A 145 -2.08 2.81 -1.61
N SER A 146 -2.52 1.56 -1.71
CA SER A 146 -1.75 0.50 -2.39
C SER A 146 -2.38 -0.04 -3.67
N ILE A 147 -3.39 0.66 -4.22
CA ILE A 147 -4.06 0.29 -5.47
C ILE A 147 -3.88 1.43 -6.46
N GLN A 148 -3.46 1.11 -7.68
CA GLN A 148 -3.33 2.10 -8.75
C GLN A 148 -4.69 2.70 -9.09
N ARG A 149 -4.78 4.03 -9.09
CA ARG A 149 -5.99 4.74 -9.48
C ARG A 149 -6.02 4.96 -10.99
N LEU A 150 -7.16 4.66 -11.59
CA LEU A 150 -7.45 4.93 -12.99
C LEU A 150 -8.31 6.19 -13.10
N LEU A 151 -7.80 7.23 -13.74
CA LEU A 151 -8.53 8.49 -13.94
C LEU A 151 -9.43 8.44 -15.17
N CYS A 152 -8.91 7.97 -16.30
CA CYS A 152 -9.70 7.82 -17.52
C CYS A 152 -9.14 6.73 -18.43
N ARG A 153 -9.97 6.32 -19.41
CA ARG A 153 -9.58 5.38 -20.47
C ARG A 153 -10.00 5.92 -21.83
N PHE A 154 -9.16 5.72 -22.84
CA PHE A 154 -9.52 5.99 -24.22
C PHE A 154 -8.78 5.03 -25.16
N THR A 155 -9.22 4.99 -26.41
CA THR A 155 -8.58 4.20 -27.46
C THR A 155 -8.18 5.15 -28.57
N ASP A 156 -6.90 5.20 -28.90
CA ASP A 156 -6.37 6.13 -29.89
C ASP A 156 -5.08 5.60 -30.54
N ARG A 157 -4.66 6.21 -31.65
CA ARG A 157 -3.37 5.91 -32.28
C ARG A 157 -2.25 6.40 -31.37
N LEU A 158 -1.23 5.56 -31.17
CA LEU A 158 -0.06 5.98 -30.41
C LEU A 158 0.66 7.14 -31.13
N PRO A 159 0.98 8.24 -30.43
CA PRO A 159 1.79 9.32 -30.99
C PRO A 159 3.15 8.80 -31.50
N ARG A 160 3.68 9.44 -32.56
CA ARG A 160 4.94 8.99 -33.20
C ARG A 160 6.16 9.21 -32.31
N GLU A 161 6.03 10.12 -31.38
CA GLU A 161 7.05 10.52 -30.42
C GLU A 161 7.29 9.44 -29.35
N LEU A 162 6.32 8.54 -29.11
CA LEU A 162 6.46 7.48 -28.11
C LEU A 162 7.16 6.26 -28.70
N LEU A 163 8.21 5.82 -28.02
CA LEU A 163 9.00 4.64 -28.39
C LEU A 163 8.51 3.43 -27.59
N LEU A 164 7.95 2.43 -28.29
CA LEU A 164 7.62 1.15 -27.68
C LEU A 164 8.88 0.25 -27.66
N PRO A 165 9.31 -0.25 -26.48
CA PRO A 165 10.38 -1.22 -26.40
C PRO A 165 10.03 -2.49 -27.20
N GLY A 166 10.93 -2.90 -28.10
CA GLY A 166 10.80 -4.18 -28.79
C GLY A 166 10.17 -4.16 -30.18
N ASN A 167 10.10 -3.02 -30.87
CA ASN A 167 9.87 -3.04 -32.33
C ASN A 167 11.08 -3.70 -33.04
N PRO A 168 10.95 -4.89 -33.65
CA PRO A 168 12.08 -5.61 -34.28
C PRO A 168 12.56 -4.99 -35.62
N GLY A 169 12.29 -3.70 -35.87
CA GLY A 169 12.40 -3.11 -37.21
C GLY A 169 13.57 -2.16 -37.45
N GLU A 170 14.29 -1.69 -36.42
CA GLU A 170 15.22 -0.56 -36.58
C GLU A 170 16.67 -0.81 -36.15
N GLN A 171 17.13 -2.07 -36.13
CA GLN A 171 18.56 -2.40 -35.92
C GLN A 171 19.27 -2.98 -37.15
N SER A 172 18.74 -2.77 -38.36
CA SER A 172 19.47 -3.13 -39.58
C SER A 172 19.19 -2.14 -40.72
N GLN A 173 19.67 -0.90 -40.57
CA GLN A 173 19.83 -0.02 -41.73
C GLN A 173 21.17 -0.34 -42.41
N SER A 174 21.15 -1.32 -43.31
CA SER A 174 22.10 -1.39 -44.43
C SER A 174 21.65 -0.41 -45.53
N PRO A 175 22.56 0.35 -46.16
CA PRO A 175 22.18 1.39 -47.11
C PRO A 175 22.02 0.79 -48.50
N SER A 176 20.80 0.41 -48.91
CA SER A 176 20.52 0.23 -50.34
C SER A 176 19.04 0.38 -50.72
N ARG A 177 18.82 1.40 -51.55
CA ARG A 177 17.79 1.60 -52.59
C ARG A 177 16.31 1.75 -52.22
N GLN A 178 15.84 2.96 -52.56
CA GLN A 178 14.49 3.46 -52.83
C GLN A 178 13.44 2.43 -53.26
N GLU A 179 12.38 2.30 -52.44
CA GLU A 179 10.99 2.11 -52.83
C GLU A 179 10.08 2.89 -51.84
N PRO A 180 8.90 3.40 -52.24
CA PRO A 180 8.10 4.30 -51.43
C PRO A 180 7.52 3.56 -50.21
N ALA A 181 7.93 3.97 -49.02
CA ALA A 181 7.54 3.39 -47.74
C ALA A 181 6.01 3.37 -47.58
N CYS A 182 5.46 2.17 -47.32
CA CYS A 182 4.14 2.06 -46.70
C CYS A 182 4.13 2.87 -45.40
N PRO A 183 3.12 3.72 -45.13
CA PRO A 183 3.07 4.45 -43.88
C PRO A 183 2.95 3.43 -42.74
N THR A 184 3.96 3.40 -41.86
CA THR A 184 3.96 2.66 -40.60
C THR A 184 2.64 2.96 -39.88
N THR A 185 1.69 2.04 -39.97
CA THR A 185 0.37 2.24 -39.40
C THR A 185 0.51 2.02 -37.90
N HIS A 186 0.68 3.10 -37.15
CA HIS A 186 0.80 3.04 -35.70
C HIS A 186 -0.42 2.32 -35.12
N PRO A 187 -0.22 1.37 -34.20
CA PRO A 187 -1.31 0.60 -33.67
C PRO A 187 -2.27 1.51 -32.90
N VAL A 188 -3.56 1.27 -33.08
CA VAL A 188 -4.60 1.84 -32.22
C VAL A 188 -4.59 1.01 -30.94
N LEU A 189 -4.21 1.63 -29.83
CA LEU A 189 -4.07 0.97 -28.53
C LEU A 189 -5.05 1.57 -27.53
N GLN A 190 -5.48 0.75 -26.57
CA GLN A 190 -6.15 1.25 -25.38
C GLN A 190 -5.11 1.95 -24.49
N VAL A 191 -5.47 3.11 -23.97
CA VAL A 191 -4.62 3.91 -23.10
C VAL A 191 -5.40 4.21 -21.83
N LEU A 192 -4.73 4.01 -20.70
CA LEU A 192 -5.26 4.21 -19.36
C LEU A 192 -4.45 5.36 -18.72
N ILE A 193 -5.13 6.40 -18.23
CA ILE A 193 -4.45 7.51 -17.55
C ILE A 193 -4.54 7.29 -16.04
N CYS A 194 -3.40 7.28 -15.38
CA CYS A 194 -3.26 7.08 -13.94
C CYS A 194 -2.70 8.35 -13.29
N ALA A 195 -3.14 8.63 -12.05
CA ALA A 195 -2.65 9.76 -11.27
C ALA A 195 -1.19 9.56 -10.86
N GLU A 196 -0.84 8.33 -10.51
CA GLU A 196 0.49 8.01 -9.99
C GLU A 196 1.48 7.62 -11.10
N VAL A 197 2.66 8.25 -11.11
CA VAL A 197 3.75 7.97 -12.04
C VAL A 197 4.74 6.96 -11.43
N PRO A 198 4.79 5.70 -11.93
CA PRO A 198 5.76 4.73 -11.47
C PRO A 198 7.17 5.04 -12.00
N HIS A 199 8.18 4.80 -11.17
CA HIS A 199 9.59 4.95 -11.57
C HIS A 199 10.30 3.61 -11.78
N GLN A 200 9.80 2.52 -11.20
CA GLN A 200 10.29 1.15 -11.42
C GLN A 200 9.28 0.12 -10.91
N THR A 201 9.44 -1.16 -11.30
CA THR A 201 8.70 -2.27 -10.71
C THR A 201 9.38 -2.79 -9.44
N LEU A 202 8.66 -3.59 -8.64
CA LEU A 202 9.26 -4.28 -7.51
C LEU A 202 10.31 -5.31 -7.98
N ALA A 203 10.11 -5.94 -9.14
CA ALA A 203 11.10 -6.85 -9.72
C ALA A 203 12.42 -6.13 -10.05
N ASP A 204 12.34 -4.96 -10.69
CA ASP A 204 13.52 -4.15 -11.02
C ASP A 204 14.24 -3.66 -9.76
N PHE A 205 13.47 -3.23 -8.75
CA PHE A 205 14.01 -2.84 -7.45
C PHE A 205 14.77 -3.99 -6.79
N VAL A 206 14.18 -5.18 -6.70
CA VAL A 206 14.84 -6.36 -6.13
C VAL A 206 16.11 -6.71 -6.90
N LYS A 207 16.07 -6.69 -8.23
CA LYS A 207 17.26 -6.94 -9.06
C LYS A 207 18.38 -5.92 -8.83
N GLY A 208 18.04 -4.64 -8.71
CA GLY A 208 19.00 -3.55 -8.49
C GLY A 208 19.52 -3.42 -7.06
N SER A 209 18.82 -3.97 -6.07
CA SER A 209 19.09 -3.73 -4.64
C SER A 209 19.97 -4.78 -3.95
N GLN A 210 20.49 -5.77 -4.68
CA GLN A 210 21.35 -6.82 -4.11
C GLN A 210 22.60 -6.26 -3.41
N GLY A 211 23.20 -5.19 -3.97
CA GLY A 211 24.33 -4.50 -3.33
C GLY A 211 23.94 -3.80 -2.02
N LEU A 212 22.72 -3.27 -1.93
CA LEU A 212 22.20 -2.61 -0.73
C LEU A 212 21.91 -3.65 0.36
N HIS A 213 21.31 -4.79 0.03
CA HIS A 213 21.05 -5.86 1.00
C HIS A 213 22.35 -6.39 1.62
N ARG A 214 23.42 -6.50 0.83
CA ARG A 214 24.75 -6.90 1.33
C ARG A 214 25.39 -5.84 2.23
N THR A 215 25.23 -4.56 1.90
CA THR A 215 25.90 -3.46 2.62
C THR A 215 25.17 -3.07 3.90
N SER A 216 23.83 -3.09 3.88
CA SER A 216 22.99 -2.61 4.98
C SER A 216 21.74 -3.50 5.17
N PRO A 217 21.92 -4.78 5.54
CA PRO A 217 20.82 -5.76 5.55
C PRO A 217 19.65 -5.35 6.44
N GLY A 218 19.91 -4.75 7.61
CA GLY A 218 18.85 -4.28 8.49
C GLY A 218 17.97 -3.17 7.90
N HIS A 219 18.56 -2.22 7.17
CA HIS A 219 17.78 -1.15 6.52
C HIS A 219 16.99 -1.69 5.33
N TYR A 220 17.62 -2.56 4.54
CA TYR A 220 16.98 -3.18 3.39
C TYR A 220 15.81 -4.09 3.79
N GLU A 221 16.01 -4.98 4.77
CA GLU A 221 14.95 -5.89 5.23
C GLU A 221 13.81 -5.13 5.93
N ARG A 222 14.10 -4.02 6.61
CA ARG A 222 13.06 -3.11 7.12
C ARG A 222 12.21 -2.54 5.98
N LEU A 223 12.85 -2.08 4.91
CA LEU A 223 12.15 -1.58 3.72
C LEU A 223 11.32 -2.69 3.08
N GLY A 224 11.87 -3.91 2.97
CA GLY A 224 11.13 -5.09 2.54
C GLY A 224 9.86 -5.34 3.37
N CYS A 225 9.96 -5.28 4.69
CA CYS A 225 8.79 -5.38 5.58
C CYS A 225 7.74 -4.29 5.31
N LEU A 226 8.16 -3.04 5.06
CA LEU A 226 7.24 -1.93 4.74
C LEU A 226 6.56 -2.10 3.39
N LEU A 227 7.26 -2.62 2.37
CA LEU A 227 6.69 -2.92 1.06
C LEU A 227 5.69 -4.08 1.15
N LEU A 228 6.04 -5.16 1.86
CA LEU A 228 5.14 -6.28 2.10
C LEU A 228 3.90 -5.87 2.90
N LEU A 229 4.05 -4.94 3.85
CA LEU A 229 2.92 -4.42 4.63
C LEU A 229 1.94 -3.65 3.74
N GLN A 230 2.45 -2.77 2.86
CA GLN A 230 1.61 -2.08 1.87
C GLN A 230 0.88 -3.06 0.95
N LEU A 231 1.57 -4.12 0.51
CA LEU A 231 0.95 -5.17 -0.29
C LEU A 231 -0.18 -5.87 0.48
N CYS A 232 0.02 -6.24 1.75
CA CYS A 232 -1.02 -6.87 2.56
C CYS A 232 -2.27 -5.98 2.69
N LEU A 233 -2.08 -4.68 2.97
CA LEU A 233 -3.18 -3.71 3.02
C LEU A 233 -3.93 -3.62 1.68
N GLY A 234 -3.20 -3.58 0.56
CA GLY A 234 -3.80 -3.59 -0.77
C GLY A 234 -4.60 -4.86 -1.05
N LEU A 235 -4.09 -6.02 -0.66
CA LEU A 235 -4.76 -7.31 -0.87
C LEU A 235 -6.01 -7.46 0.00
N GLU A 236 -5.97 -7.03 1.27
CA GLU A 236 -7.15 -7.02 2.14
C GLU A 236 -8.27 -6.15 1.56
N HIS A 237 -7.94 -4.98 1.01
CA HIS A 237 -8.92 -4.12 0.35
C HIS A 237 -9.54 -4.79 -0.89
N LEU A 238 -8.74 -5.49 -1.70
CA LEU A 238 -9.26 -6.22 -2.87
C LEU A 238 -10.16 -7.40 -2.48
N GLN A 239 -9.79 -8.12 -1.42
CA GLN A 239 -10.60 -9.21 -0.87
C GLN A 239 -11.95 -8.68 -0.37
N GLY A 240 -11.97 -7.54 0.31
CA GLY A 240 -13.21 -6.89 0.78
C GLY A 240 -14.16 -6.47 -0.34
N GLN A 241 -13.63 -6.19 -1.54
CA GLN A 241 -14.41 -5.77 -2.71
C GLN A 241 -14.85 -6.92 -3.63
N ASN A 242 -14.62 -8.19 -3.23
CA ASN A 242 -14.88 -9.38 -4.04
C ASN A 242 -14.28 -9.31 -5.46
N VAL A 243 -13.18 -8.57 -5.62
CA VAL A 243 -12.48 -8.51 -6.90
C VAL A 243 -11.65 -9.77 -7.05
N GLY A 244 -11.80 -10.43 -8.20
CA GLY A 244 -11.00 -11.60 -8.56
C GLY A 244 -9.51 -11.30 -8.36
N GLN A 245 -8.85 -12.19 -7.65
CA GLN A 245 -7.46 -12.03 -7.24
C GLN A 245 -6.56 -11.93 -8.46
N GLY A 246 -5.73 -10.89 -8.48
CA GLY A 246 -4.85 -10.57 -9.60
C GLY A 246 -3.73 -11.60 -9.74
N ASP A 247 -3.17 -11.69 -10.94
CA ASP A 247 -1.90 -12.39 -11.19
C ASP A 247 -0.77 -11.56 -10.59
N LEU A 248 -0.63 -11.64 -9.27
CA LEU A 248 0.33 -10.87 -8.49
C LEU A 248 1.73 -11.43 -8.73
N SER A 249 2.54 -10.65 -9.42
CA SER A 249 3.95 -10.91 -9.65
C SER A 249 4.73 -9.62 -9.35
N PRO A 250 6.00 -9.71 -8.93
CA PRO A 250 6.81 -8.52 -8.63
C PRO A 250 6.93 -7.57 -9.83
N GLU A 251 6.81 -8.09 -11.06
CA GLU A 251 6.81 -7.30 -12.31
C GLU A 251 5.56 -6.44 -12.49
N LYS A 252 4.47 -6.73 -11.77
CA LYS A 252 3.18 -6.00 -11.84
C LYS A 252 2.93 -5.11 -10.63
N LEU A 253 3.85 -5.13 -9.66
CA LEU A 253 3.86 -4.25 -8.49
C LEU A 253 4.71 -3.03 -8.80
N LEU A 254 4.11 -1.85 -8.73
CA LEU A 254 4.75 -0.60 -9.13
C LEU A 254 5.24 0.17 -7.90
N LEU A 255 6.39 0.81 -8.02
CA LEU A 255 6.92 1.72 -7.02
C LEU A 255 6.78 3.16 -7.51
N VAL A 256 6.18 3.99 -6.66
CA VAL A 256 5.91 5.41 -6.91
C VAL A 256 6.57 6.25 -5.82
N GLN A 257 7.12 7.40 -6.20
CA GLN A 257 7.68 8.35 -5.23
C GLN A 257 6.52 8.99 -4.43
N CYS A 258 6.59 8.98 -3.11
CA CYS A 258 5.65 9.77 -2.31
C CYS A 258 5.85 11.27 -2.59
N PRO A 259 4.79 12.08 -2.61
CA PRO A 259 4.92 13.53 -2.74
C PRO A 259 5.74 14.09 -1.56
N CYS A 260 7.01 14.40 -1.79
CA CYS A 260 7.82 15.12 -0.80
C CYS A 260 7.61 16.63 -1.01
N PRO A 261 7.44 17.43 0.06
CA PRO A 261 7.30 18.87 -0.11
C PRO A 261 8.58 19.47 -0.74
N PRO A 262 8.43 20.49 -1.60
CA PRO A 262 9.56 21.23 -2.15
C PRO A 262 10.26 21.98 -1.01
N GLY A 263 11.34 21.40 -0.49
CA GLY A 263 12.10 21.93 0.65
C GLY A 263 12.90 20.87 1.41
N SER A 264 12.41 19.62 1.46
CA SER A 264 13.10 18.53 2.17
C SER A 264 14.33 17.99 1.43
N GLN A 265 14.46 18.26 0.13
CA GLN A 265 15.59 17.80 -0.69
C GLN A 265 16.88 18.63 -0.50
N ARG A 266 16.85 19.76 0.22
CA ARG A 266 18.03 20.64 0.33
C ARG A 266 18.94 20.35 1.53
N GLY A 267 18.69 19.32 2.33
CA GLY A 267 19.49 19.11 3.56
C GLY A 267 19.60 17.70 4.12
N GLN A 268 18.77 16.72 3.73
CA GLN A 268 18.96 15.32 4.15
C GLN A 268 18.75 14.39 2.96
N LYS A 269 19.85 14.10 2.24
CA LYS A 269 19.92 12.85 1.49
C LYS A 269 19.85 11.75 2.53
N GLU A 270 18.77 10.97 2.57
CA GLU A 270 18.78 9.70 3.29
C GLU A 270 20.05 8.94 2.85
N PRO A 271 20.94 8.59 3.78
CA PRO A 271 22.35 8.35 3.47
C PRO A 271 22.63 7.13 2.57
N LEU A 272 21.60 6.38 2.17
CA LEU A 272 21.71 5.08 1.52
C LEU A 272 20.78 4.89 0.31
N GLY A 273 20.03 5.91 -0.14
CA GLY A 273 19.08 5.78 -1.25
C GLY A 273 17.89 4.85 -0.97
N LEU A 274 17.58 4.63 0.31
CA LEU A 274 16.51 3.75 0.79
C LEU A 274 15.27 4.55 1.25
N SER A 275 14.79 5.47 0.42
CA SER A 275 13.53 6.17 0.69
C SER A 275 12.37 5.21 0.51
N LEU A 276 11.41 5.16 1.44
CA LEU A 276 10.23 4.30 1.33
C LEU A 276 9.34 4.76 0.14
N PRO A 277 9.21 3.95 -0.93
CA PRO A 277 8.28 4.25 -2.00
C PRO A 277 6.87 3.75 -1.65
N ARG A 278 5.88 4.34 -2.31
CA ARG A 278 4.50 3.84 -2.30
C ARG A 278 4.39 2.68 -3.29
N LEU A 279 3.95 1.52 -2.81
CA LEU A 279 3.74 0.32 -3.61
C LEU A 279 2.29 0.27 -4.12
N LEU A 280 2.11 0.09 -5.42
CA LEU A 280 0.80 0.01 -6.07
C LEU A 280 0.58 -1.34 -6.77
N ILE A 281 -0.58 -1.94 -6.53
CA ILE A 281 -1.09 -3.06 -7.30
C ILE A 281 -1.75 -2.50 -8.58
N SER A 282 -1.27 -2.93 -9.74
CA SER A 282 -1.66 -2.34 -11.03
C SER A 282 -2.51 -3.25 -11.92
N SER A 283 -2.43 -4.58 -11.75
CA SER A 283 -3.13 -5.56 -12.58
C SER A 283 -4.23 -6.24 -11.78
N PHE A 284 -5.47 -6.11 -12.24
CA PHE A 284 -6.65 -6.74 -11.64
C PHE A 284 -7.32 -7.63 -12.68
N PHE A 285 -7.47 -8.93 -12.40
CA PHE A 285 -8.17 -9.85 -13.27
C PHE A 285 -9.48 -10.29 -12.62
N ARG A 286 -10.60 -10.08 -13.29
CA ARG A 286 -11.83 -10.80 -12.93
C ARG A 286 -11.70 -12.24 -13.42
N ALA A 287 -11.76 -13.20 -12.48
CA ALA A 287 -12.11 -14.57 -12.84
C ALA A 287 -13.45 -14.50 -13.59
N LYS A 288 -13.45 -14.85 -14.88
CA LYS A 288 -14.64 -14.78 -15.74
C LYS A 288 -15.81 -15.45 -15.03
N GLU A 289 -16.86 -14.67 -14.82
CA GLU A 289 -18.21 -15.15 -14.54
C GLU A 289 -18.51 -16.26 -15.57
N LYS A 290 -18.76 -17.49 -15.10
CA LYS A 290 -19.10 -18.65 -15.94
C LYS A 290 -20.42 -18.38 -16.69
N ARG A 291 -20.39 -17.61 -17.76
CA ARG A 291 -21.44 -17.63 -18.77
C ARG A 291 -21.03 -18.65 -19.82
N ARG A 292 -21.57 -19.85 -19.70
CA ARG A 292 -21.64 -20.83 -20.79
C ARG A 292 -22.48 -20.23 -21.92
N PRO A 293 -21.98 -20.18 -23.16
CA PRO A 293 -22.81 -20.38 -24.34
C PRO A 293 -22.74 -21.86 -24.68
N CYS A 294 -23.88 -22.54 -24.72
CA CYS A 294 -23.97 -23.88 -25.28
C CYS A 294 -23.52 -23.87 -26.75
N SER A 295 -22.61 -24.77 -27.10
CA SER A 295 -22.61 -25.42 -28.41
C SER A 295 -22.03 -26.83 -28.28
N THR A 296 -22.59 -27.71 -29.10
CA THR A 296 -22.57 -29.16 -29.05
C THR A 296 -21.32 -29.79 -29.66
N SER A 297 -21.22 -31.11 -29.42
CA SER A 297 -20.42 -32.13 -30.12
C SER A 297 -18.91 -32.21 -29.89
N GLN A 298 -18.57 -33.15 -29.01
CA GLN A 298 -17.71 -34.31 -29.30
C GLN A 298 -16.22 -34.04 -29.59
N GLU A 299 -15.47 -33.76 -28.53
CA GLU A 299 -14.11 -34.28 -28.30
C GLU A 299 -13.90 -34.32 -26.78
N GLN A 300 -14.45 -35.36 -26.15
CA GLN A 300 -14.14 -35.72 -24.76
C GLN A 300 -13.08 -36.80 -24.82
N ASP A 301 -11.83 -36.42 -24.54
CA ASP A 301 -10.85 -37.21 -23.80
C ASP A 301 -9.55 -36.37 -23.66
N TRP A 302 -9.00 -36.29 -22.44
CA TRP A 302 -7.76 -35.57 -22.01
C TRP A 302 -7.82 -34.16 -21.40
N ALA A 303 -8.94 -33.72 -20.82
CA ALA A 303 -8.96 -32.50 -19.99
C ALA A 303 -9.79 -32.63 -18.70
N LYS A 304 -9.48 -33.64 -17.87
CA LYS A 304 -9.88 -33.66 -16.45
C LYS A 304 -8.61 -33.50 -15.61
N GLY A 305 -8.33 -32.28 -15.12
CA GLY A 305 -7.28 -32.15 -14.11
C GLY A 305 -6.86 -30.76 -13.65
N LEU A 306 -6.91 -29.68 -14.45
CA LEU A 306 -6.29 -28.40 -14.06
C LEU A 306 -7.12 -27.18 -14.49
N ALA A 307 -8.39 -27.13 -14.11
CA ALA A 307 -9.04 -25.84 -13.90
C ALA A 307 -8.67 -25.37 -12.50
N ALA A 308 -7.52 -24.70 -12.36
CA ALA A 308 -7.05 -24.19 -11.08
C ALA A 308 -8.13 -23.26 -10.47
N PRO A 309 -8.67 -23.56 -9.28
CA PRO A 309 -9.48 -22.59 -8.57
C PRO A 309 -8.52 -21.49 -8.08
N THR A 310 -8.65 -20.26 -8.59
CA THR A 310 -8.07 -19.07 -7.96
C THR A 310 -8.74 -18.92 -6.60
N SER A 311 -8.12 -19.54 -5.60
CA SER A 311 -8.55 -19.60 -4.20
C SER A 311 -7.73 -18.58 -3.41
N PRO A 312 -8.24 -18.08 -2.27
CA PRO A 312 -7.51 -17.15 -1.38
C PRO A 312 -6.10 -17.62 -1.01
N ALA A 313 -5.92 -18.94 -1.02
CA ALA A 313 -4.65 -19.64 -0.94
C ALA A 313 -3.55 -19.14 -1.91
N ALA A 314 -3.88 -18.54 -3.05
CA ALA A 314 -2.92 -18.11 -4.06
C ALA A 314 -2.15 -16.84 -3.65
N ASP A 315 -2.84 -15.86 -3.06
CA ASP A 315 -2.23 -14.59 -2.61
C ASP A 315 -1.23 -14.84 -1.48
N GLU A 316 -1.57 -15.73 -0.55
CA GLU A 316 -0.74 -16.07 0.60
C GLU A 316 0.55 -16.78 0.14
N LEU A 317 0.43 -17.73 -0.80
CA LEU A 317 1.59 -18.40 -1.39
C LEU A 317 2.47 -17.41 -2.18
N MET A 318 1.86 -16.50 -2.91
CA MET A 318 2.57 -15.45 -3.63
C MET A 318 3.35 -14.55 -2.67
N LEU A 319 2.70 -14.09 -1.59
CA LEU A 319 3.34 -13.27 -0.57
C LEU A 319 4.53 -14.02 0.07
N GLY A 320 4.35 -15.31 0.34
CA GLY A 320 5.42 -16.20 0.81
C GLY A 320 6.61 -16.26 -0.16
N ARG A 321 6.36 -16.42 -1.46
CA ARG A 321 7.42 -16.41 -2.50
C ARG A 321 8.08 -15.04 -2.64
N LEU A 322 7.31 -13.96 -2.51
CA LEU A 322 7.82 -12.61 -2.61
C LEU A 322 8.81 -12.28 -1.48
N ILE A 323 8.61 -12.83 -0.27
CA ILE A 323 9.58 -12.71 0.82
C ILE A 323 10.95 -13.26 0.40
N TYR A 324 11.01 -14.44 -0.23
CA TYR A 324 12.27 -15.01 -0.72
C TYR A 324 12.92 -14.13 -1.79
N GLN A 325 12.12 -13.62 -2.74
CA GLN A 325 12.61 -12.76 -3.81
C GLN A 325 13.20 -11.45 -3.25
N ILE A 326 12.48 -10.78 -2.34
CA ILE A 326 12.97 -9.57 -1.68
C ILE A 326 14.26 -9.87 -0.94
N LEU A 327 14.37 -11.00 -0.24
CA LEU A 327 15.59 -11.39 0.48
C LEU A 327 16.72 -11.94 -0.41
N HIS A 328 16.58 -11.87 -1.73
CA HIS A 328 17.53 -12.39 -2.72
C HIS A 328 17.88 -13.86 -2.53
N VAL A 329 16.90 -14.66 -2.11
CA VAL A 329 17.00 -16.12 -1.98
C VAL A 329 16.20 -16.76 -3.10
N ASP A 330 16.86 -17.56 -3.94
CA ASP A 330 16.19 -18.27 -5.03
C ASP A 330 15.24 -19.32 -4.46
N ILE A 331 13.97 -19.27 -4.90
CA ILE A 331 12.96 -20.27 -4.59
C ILE A 331 12.36 -20.80 -5.89
N SER A 332 12.46 -22.11 -6.11
CA SER A 332 11.79 -22.73 -7.24
C SER A 332 10.27 -22.83 -6.98
N LEU A 333 9.46 -22.79 -8.05
CA LEU A 333 8.01 -23.02 -7.95
C LEU A 333 7.69 -24.38 -7.32
N GLU A 334 8.53 -25.37 -7.58
CA GLU A 334 8.40 -26.73 -7.07
C GLU A 334 8.70 -26.81 -5.57
N ASP A 335 9.64 -26.01 -5.07
CA ASP A 335 9.95 -25.91 -3.64
C ASP A 335 8.88 -25.11 -2.88
N ALA A 336 8.37 -24.02 -3.47
CA ALA A 336 7.30 -23.21 -2.87
C ALA A 336 5.97 -23.98 -2.73
N LEU A 337 5.70 -24.90 -3.65
CA LEU A 337 4.53 -25.80 -3.60
C LEU A 337 4.86 -27.14 -2.90
N GLY A 338 6.12 -27.34 -2.50
CA GLY A 338 6.59 -28.50 -1.75
C GLY A 338 6.53 -29.82 -2.53
N PHE A 339 6.66 -29.80 -3.86
CA PHE A 339 6.59 -31.01 -4.70
C PHE A 339 7.85 -31.87 -4.66
N ARG A 340 9.04 -31.31 -4.45
CA ARG A 340 10.31 -32.07 -4.43
C ARG A 340 10.92 -32.27 -3.06
N SER A 341 10.87 -31.27 -2.19
CA SER A 341 11.49 -31.31 -0.87
C SER A 341 10.53 -30.78 0.19
N ASN A 342 10.44 -31.46 1.33
CA ASN A 342 9.65 -31.01 2.49
C ASN A 342 10.27 -29.79 3.20
N ARG A 343 11.40 -29.27 2.71
CA ARG A 343 12.15 -28.18 3.35
C ARG A 343 12.21 -26.99 2.41
N LEU A 344 11.68 -25.86 2.88
CA LEU A 344 11.88 -24.57 2.23
C LEU A 344 13.36 -24.16 2.31
N PRO A 345 13.88 -23.40 1.33
CA PRO A 345 15.24 -22.86 1.39
C PRO A 345 15.46 -22.05 2.67
N GLU A 346 16.65 -22.14 3.26
CA GLU A 346 16.95 -21.38 4.48
C GLU A 346 17.22 -19.91 4.15
N ILE A 347 16.45 -19.01 4.77
CA ILE A 347 16.70 -17.57 4.72
C ILE A 347 17.87 -17.25 5.66
N PRO A 348 18.96 -16.62 5.19
CA PRO A 348 20.11 -16.28 6.03
C PRO A 348 19.74 -15.25 7.10
N SER A 349 20.33 -15.35 8.29
CA SER A 349 20.06 -14.44 9.40
C SER A 349 20.96 -13.20 9.34
N LEU A 350 20.58 -12.22 8.51
CA LEU A 350 21.40 -11.01 8.25
C LEU A 350 20.97 -9.81 9.10
N SER A 351 19.77 -9.82 9.67
CA SER A 351 19.23 -8.73 10.47
C SER A 351 18.24 -9.20 11.54
N ILE A 352 17.74 -8.25 12.36
CA ILE A 352 16.66 -8.49 13.33
C ILE A 352 15.34 -8.92 12.68
N TYR A 353 15.16 -8.66 11.38
CA TYR A 353 13.94 -9.00 10.64
C TYR A 353 14.01 -10.39 10.01
N SER A 354 15.21 -10.92 9.74
CA SER A 354 15.38 -12.14 8.95
C SER A 354 14.69 -13.35 9.58
N ALA A 355 14.79 -13.52 10.91
CA ALA A 355 14.14 -14.62 11.62
C ALA A 355 12.61 -14.52 11.55
N GLY A 356 12.07 -13.31 11.68
CA GLY A 356 10.64 -13.04 11.57
C GLY A 356 10.10 -13.25 10.16
N LEU A 357 10.81 -12.75 9.15
CA LEU A 357 10.47 -12.97 7.74
C LEU A 357 10.55 -14.44 7.35
N ARG A 358 11.53 -15.19 7.89
CA ARG A 358 11.63 -16.64 7.71
C ARG A 358 10.42 -17.37 8.30
N ARG A 359 10.01 -17.00 9.52
CA ARG A 359 8.82 -17.56 10.17
C ARG A 359 7.55 -17.25 9.38
N LEU A 360 7.38 -15.99 8.97
CA LEU A 360 6.24 -15.55 8.15
C LEU A 360 6.17 -16.32 6.82
N ALA A 361 7.29 -16.46 6.11
CA ALA A 361 7.35 -17.21 4.86
C ALA A 361 6.99 -18.68 5.07
N THR A 362 7.39 -19.29 6.19
CA THR A 362 7.02 -20.67 6.55
C THR A 362 5.52 -20.82 6.80
N LEU A 363 4.89 -19.84 7.46
CA LEU A 363 3.44 -19.83 7.72
C LEU A 363 2.63 -19.62 6.44
N LEU A 364 3.10 -18.75 5.53
CA LEU A 364 2.45 -18.47 4.25
C LEU A 364 2.61 -19.59 3.22
N LEU A 365 3.76 -20.27 3.22
CA LEU A 365 4.05 -21.40 2.33
C LEU A 365 3.65 -22.75 2.95
N HIS A 366 2.77 -22.74 3.95
CA HIS A 366 2.31 -23.97 4.58
C HIS A 366 1.47 -24.81 3.59
N ARG A 367 1.76 -26.11 3.52
CA ARG A 367 1.10 -27.06 2.60
C ARG A 367 -0.39 -27.18 2.83
N ASP A 368 -0.76 -27.30 4.09
CA ASP A 368 -2.15 -27.36 4.52
C ASP A 368 -2.76 -25.95 4.49
N PRO A 369 -3.78 -25.69 3.64
CA PRO A 369 -4.45 -24.40 3.58
C PRO A 369 -5.09 -23.99 4.91
N SER A 370 -5.50 -24.96 5.75
CA SER A 370 -6.13 -24.66 7.04
C SER A 370 -5.16 -24.12 8.09
N ARG A 371 -3.87 -24.42 7.93
CA ARG A 371 -2.78 -23.96 8.81
C ARG A 371 -1.98 -22.80 8.20
N ARG A 372 -2.33 -22.39 6.98
CA ARG A 372 -1.68 -21.29 6.28
C ARG A 372 -2.08 -19.97 6.93
N ALA A 373 -1.11 -19.09 7.12
CA ALA A 373 -1.41 -17.75 7.60
C ALA A 373 -2.23 -16.98 6.57
N SER A 374 -3.28 -16.32 7.03
CA SER A 374 -4.09 -15.41 6.19
C SER A 374 -3.36 -14.09 5.95
N ILE A 375 -3.80 -13.32 4.95
CA ILE A 375 -3.23 -11.99 4.70
C ILE A 375 -3.33 -11.05 5.92
N PRO A 376 -4.46 -10.96 6.65
CA PRO A 376 -4.53 -10.17 7.89
C PRO A 376 -3.55 -10.63 8.99
N GLN A 377 -3.31 -11.93 9.09
CA GLN A 377 -2.31 -12.46 10.02
C GLN A 377 -0.90 -12.06 9.59
N ALA A 378 -0.59 -12.16 8.29
CA ALA A 378 0.69 -11.71 7.74
C ALA A 378 0.93 -10.21 7.94
N ARG A 379 -0.11 -9.38 7.71
CA ARG A 379 -0.11 -7.94 8.01
C ARG A 379 0.26 -7.69 9.47
N SER A 380 -0.40 -8.39 10.38
CA SER A 380 -0.20 -8.22 11.82
C SER A 380 1.21 -8.64 12.25
N ILE A 381 1.74 -9.74 11.69
CA ILE A 381 3.13 -10.18 11.90
C ILE A 381 4.12 -9.11 11.41
N LEU A 382 3.92 -8.56 10.21
CA LEU A 382 4.78 -7.49 9.66
C LEU A 382 4.74 -6.22 10.52
N GLN A 383 3.57 -5.84 11.05
CA GLN A 383 3.43 -4.70 11.97
C GLN A 383 4.21 -4.93 13.28
N VAL A 384 4.13 -6.14 13.86
CA VAL A 384 4.93 -6.51 15.04
C VAL A 384 6.43 -6.52 14.71
N LEU A 385 6.80 -7.00 13.52
CA LEU A 385 8.18 -6.94 13.05
C LEU A 385 8.67 -5.52 12.82
N LEU A 386 7.81 -4.55 12.51
CA LEU A 386 8.23 -3.16 12.27
C LEU A 386 8.27 -2.32 13.56
N TRP A 387 7.26 -2.44 14.42
CA TRP A 387 7.04 -1.55 15.57
C TRP A 387 6.93 -2.26 16.93
N GLY A 388 7.02 -3.60 16.96
CA GLY A 388 6.95 -4.41 18.17
C GLY A 388 5.52 -4.83 18.55
N PRO A 389 5.33 -5.50 19.70
CA PRO A 389 6.31 -5.72 20.77
C PRO A 389 7.38 -6.75 20.40
N ARG A 390 8.60 -6.53 20.92
CA ARG A 390 9.77 -7.39 20.66
C ARG A 390 9.92 -8.47 21.73
N GLN A 391 10.70 -9.52 21.42
CA GLN A 391 10.92 -10.65 22.32
C GLN A 391 11.53 -10.22 23.67
N GLU A 392 12.31 -9.12 23.71
CA GLU A 392 12.91 -8.62 24.96
C GLU A 392 11.87 -8.18 25.99
N LEU A 393 10.67 -7.77 25.56
CA LEU A 393 9.56 -7.45 26.46
C LEU A 393 9.15 -8.68 27.29
N PHE A 394 9.23 -9.87 26.67
CA PHE A 394 8.79 -11.13 27.26
C PHE A 394 9.92 -11.87 28.00
N ALA A 395 11.17 -11.43 27.84
CA ALA A 395 12.30 -12.02 28.55
C ALA A 395 12.23 -11.76 30.07
N ARG A 396 11.63 -10.64 30.49
CA ARG A 396 11.53 -10.23 31.90
C ARG A 396 10.11 -10.28 32.47
N SER A 397 9.10 -10.39 31.61
CA SER A 397 7.69 -10.31 31.98
C SER A 397 6.91 -11.43 31.31
N ARG A 398 5.97 -12.03 32.03
CA ARG A 398 5.07 -13.03 31.43
C ARG A 398 4.23 -12.37 30.34
N LYS A 399 4.09 -13.04 29.20
CA LYS A 399 3.17 -12.65 28.12
C LYS A 399 1.72 -12.74 28.64
N THR A 400 1.13 -11.60 29.01
CA THR A 400 -0.24 -11.49 29.51
C THR A 400 -1.01 -10.41 28.76
N LEU A 401 -2.33 -10.54 28.65
CA LEU A 401 -3.18 -9.53 27.99
C LEU A 401 -3.05 -8.13 28.61
N PRO A 402 -3.04 -7.96 29.96
CA PRO A 402 -2.88 -6.64 30.56
C PRO A 402 -1.53 -5.97 30.22
N LEU A 403 -0.44 -6.74 30.15
CA LEU A 403 0.86 -6.20 29.75
C LEU A 403 0.84 -5.66 28.32
N LEU A 404 0.22 -6.41 27.40
CA LEU A 404 0.09 -6.01 26.00
C LEU A 404 -0.82 -4.79 25.85
N GLN A 405 -1.92 -4.73 26.62
CA GLN A 405 -2.80 -3.57 26.65
C GLN A 405 -2.02 -2.31 27.09
N SER A 406 -1.32 -2.37 28.23
CA SER A 406 -0.51 -1.24 28.70
C SER A 406 0.59 -0.85 27.70
N TRP A 407 1.19 -1.82 27.01
CA TRP A 407 2.18 -1.55 25.96
C TRP A 407 1.57 -0.77 24.78
N VAL A 408 0.38 -1.16 24.31
CA VAL A 408 -0.32 -0.46 23.23
C VAL A 408 -0.67 0.97 23.64
N GLU A 409 -1.19 1.16 24.84
CA GLU A 409 -1.58 2.47 25.37
C GLU A 409 -0.38 3.42 25.47
N VAL A 410 0.75 2.94 25.99
CA VAL A 410 2.00 3.72 26.04
C VAL A 410 2.51 4.05 24.64
N LYS A 411 2.47 3.09 23.69
CA LYS A 411 2.91 3.33 22.32
C LYS A 411 2.04 4.35 21.59
N ARG A 412 0.72 4.32 21.77
CA ARG A 412 -0.21 5.33 21.24
C ARG A 412 0.13 6.72 21.76
N ALA A 413 0.37 6.86 23.07
CA ALA A 413 0.76 8.13 23.68
C ALA A 413 2.08 8.67 23.11
N LEU A 414 3.11 7.83 23.01
CA LEU A 414 4.42 8.20 22.48
C LEU A 414 4.35 8.60 20.99
N LEU A 415 3.53 7.91 20.21
CA LEU A 415 3.32 8.23 18.80
C LEU A 415 2.68 9.61 18.62
N LEU A 416 1.66 9.93 19.42
CA LEU A 416 1.01 11.25 19.40
C LEU A 416 1.96 12.37 19.83
N LEU A 417 2.79 12.13 20.85
CA LEU A 417 3.82 13.08 21.25
C LEU A 417 4.83 13.34 20.12
N ARG A 418 5.27 12.28 19.43
CA ARG A 418 6.17 12.42 18.27
C ARG A 418 5.54 13.26 17.15
N PHE A 419 4.24 13.12 16.88
CA PHE A 419 3.56 13.99 15.92
C PHE A 419 3.50 15.44 16.37
N ALA A 420 3.22 15.70 17.65
CA ALA A 420 3.21 17.05 18.19
C ALA A 420 4.59 17.71 18.05
N GLU A 421 5.67 17.00 18.39
CA GLU A 421 7.05 17.47 18.22
C GLU A 421 7.41 17.73 16.76
N ASN A 422 7.00 16.85 15.85
CA ASN A 422 7.25 17.00 14.42
C ASN A 422 6.48 18.18 13.82
N SER A 423 5.26 18.44 14.28
CA SER A 423 4.46 19.59 13.82
C SER A 423 5.08 20.94 14.18
N ALA A 424 5.86 21.00 15.26
CA ALA A 424 6.58 22.20 15.67
C ALA A 424 7.86 22.43 14.84
N ARG A 425 8.34 21.44 14.08
CA ARG A 425 9.52 21.56 13.21
C ARG A 425 9.12 21.99 11.80
N ALA A 426 9.86 22.95 11.23
CA ALA A 426 9.69 23.36 9.84
C ALA A 426 9.94 22.17 8.89
N GLY A 427 8.92 21.77 8.12
CA GLY A 427 9.00 20.65 7.17
C GLY A 427 8.59 19.28 7.73
N GLY A 428 8.14 19.19 8.99
CA GLY A 428 7.73 17.93 9.63
C GLY A 428 6.36 17.41 9.20
N ARG A 429 6.11 17.25 7.90
CA ARG A 429 4.93 16.50 7.43
C ARG A 429 5.13 15.01 7.63
N ALA A 430 4.09 14.33 8.08
CA ALA A 430 4.09 12.89 8.27
C ALA A 430 4.12 12.17 6.91
N GLY A 431 5.03 11.20 6.77
CA GLY A 431 5.20 10.44 5.56
C GLY A 431 4.38 9.15 5.54
N LEU A 432 4.68 8.30 4.56
CA LEU A 432 4.03 7.01 4.38
C LEU A 432 4.29 6.05 5.55
N GLU A 433 5.50 6.05 6.13
CA GLU A 433 5.82 5.20 7.29
C GLU A 433 5.02 5.62 8.52
N GLU A 434 4.91 6.93 8.78
CA GLU A 434 4.08 7.46 9.87
C GLU A 434 2.61 7.05 9.71
N TRP A 435 2.07 7.09 8.50
CA TRP A 435 0.71 6.61 8.22
C TRP A 435 0.54 5.12 8.50
N LEU A 436 1.46 4.27 8.00
CA LEU A 436 1.42 2.82 8.25
C LEU A 436 1.49 2.49 9.76
N CYS A 437 2.31 3.24 10.50
CA CYS A 437 2.42 3.13 11.95
C CYS A 437 1.13 3.56 12.65
N CYS A 438 0.50 4.66 12.22
CA CYS A 438 -0.80 5.10 12.73
C CYS A 438 -1.88 4.04 12.53
N GLN A 439 -1.97 3.47 11.32
CA GLN A 439 -2.92 2.42 10.99
C GLN A 439 -2.77 1.21 11.91
N TYR A 440 -1.53 0.77 12.17
CA TYR A 440 -1.26 -0.29 13.12
C TYR A 440 -1.80 0.04 14.53
N PHE A 441 -1.40 1.19 15.09
CA PHE A 441 -1.81 1.53 16.46
C PHE A 441 -3.30 1.93 16.57
N GLN A 442 -3.96 2.25 15.47
CA GLN A 442 -5.40 2.50 15.43
C GLN A 442 -6.20 1.20 15.57
N GLU A 443 -5.75 0.12 14.92
CA GLU A 443 -6.51 -1.14 14.84
C GLU A 443 -6.05 -2.21 15.84
N VAL A 444 -4.80 -2.16 16.29
CA VAL A 444 -4.22 -3.22 17.12
C VAL A 444 -4.94 -3.37 18.46
N THR A 445 -5.20 -4.63 18.82
CA THR A 445 -5.72 -5.04 20.13
C THR A 445 -4.72 -5.95 20.83
N GLU A 446 -4.81 -6.02 22.16
CA GLU A 446 -4.03 -6.93 23.01
C GLU A 446 -4.23 -8.41 22.62
N HIS A 447 -5.42 -8.78 22.15
CA HIS A 447 -5.72 -10.13 21.67
C HIS A 447 -4.99 -10.45 20.37
N THR A 448 -5.03 -9.54 19.40
CA THR A 448 -4.29 -9.66 18.14
C THR A 448 -2.79 -9.80 18.42
N LEU A 449 -2.24 -8.97 19.31
CA LEU A 449 -0.84 -9.03 19.72
C LEU A 449 -0.48 -10.36 20.37
N TYR A 450 -1.34 -10.87 21.25
CA TYR A 450 -1.07 -12.13 21.94
C TYR A 450 -0.94 -13.28 20.94
N GLN A 451 -1.86 -13.37 19.98
CA GLN A 451 -1.84 -14.38 18.92
C GLN A 451 -0.61 -14.23 18.01
N VAL A 452 -0.35 -13.03 17.51
CA VAL A 452 0.77 -12.79 16.58
C VAL A 452 2.13 -13.04 17.23
N THR A 453 2.30 -12.62 18.48
CA THR A 453 3.55 -12.85 19.21
C THR A 453 3.73 -14.33 19.58
N GLN A 454 2.63 -15.08 19.74
CA GLN A 454 2.68 -16.54 19.84
C GLN A 454 3.15 -17.15 18.51
N ASP A 455 2.55 -16.76 17.38
CA ASP A 455 2.94 -17.32 16.07
C ASP A 455 4.40 -16.99 15.68
N LEU A 456 4.90 -15.84 16.13
CA LEU A 456 6.21 -15.32 15.76
C LEU A 456 7.35 -15.80 16.66
N TYR A 457 7.12 -15.93 17.97
CA TYR A 457 8.17 -16.23 18.95
C TYR A 457 8.09 -17.64 19.57
N ASP A 458 6.95 -18.32 19.43
CA ASP A 458 6.75 -19.72 19.86
C ASP A 458 6.90 -20.68 18.64
#